data_AF-A0A8J4EAB3-F1
#
_entry.id   AF-A0A8J4EAB3-F1
#
_cell.length_a   1.000
_cell.length_b   1.000
_cell.length_c   1.000
_cell.angle_alpha   90.00
_cell.angle_beta   90.00
_cell.angle_gamma   90.00
#
_symmetry.space_group_name_H-M   'P 1'
#
loop_
_entity.id
_entity.type
_entity.pdbx_description
1 polymer ?
#
loop_
_entity_poly.entity_id
_entity_poly.type
_entity_poly.pdbx_seq_one_letter_code
_entity_poly.pdbx_strand_id
1 'polypeptide(L)'
;MFHGSSNGLRVGSNGLRVDLAQTIAALRPRFVCFPGGCVAHGFGLDNAYRWPRTLGALQDRRPDFNIWGYHQSFGLGYLEYFRFCDQIEATPLPVLAAGVCCQNFPGGAEAIPDAEFDEYTAEVLALIEFANGGPDTAWGARRAELGHPEPFGLRYLALGNEDEITPAFQERFARLFAAVRDRHPEVTVIGTVGSSGIRHRLRARLEARARARSTDR
;
A
#
# COMPACT_ATOMS: atom_id res chain seq x y z
N MET A 1 16.47 27.44 -5.94
CA MET A 1 17.78 27.23 -6.59
C MET A 1 18.50 26.13 -5.83
N PHE A 2 18.54 24.92 -6.37
CA PHE A 2 19.12 23.73 -5.74
C PHE A 2 20.64 23.73 -5.95
N HIS A 3 21.43 23.77 -4.88
CA HIS A 3 22.90 23.69 -4.96
C HIS A 3 23.40 22.32 -4.49
N GLY A 4 23.93 21.55 -5.45
CA GLY A 4 25.29 21.01 -5.40
C GLY A 4 25.67 19.86 -4.47
N SER A 5 25.75 18.65 -5.07
CA SER A 5 26.87 17.68 -4.98
C SER A 5 27.13 16.88 -3.69
N SER A 6 26.59 15.64 -3.65
CA SER A 6 27.30 14.37 -3.36
C SER A 6 26.27 13.26 -3.09
N ASN A 7 25.82 12.54 -4.14
CA ASN A 7 24.95 11.35 -4.02
C ASN A 7 23.74 11.43 -3.05
N GLY A 8 23.27 12.66 -2.79
CA GLY A 8 22.39 12.98 -1.68
C GLY A 8 20.94 13.05 -2.13
N LEU A 9 20.08 12.30 -1.45
CA LEU A 9 18.63 12.39 -1.54
C LEU A 9 18.18 13.85 -1.57
N ARG A 10 17.31 14.17 -2.53
CA ARG A 10 16.82 15.53 -2.72
C ARG A 10 15.80 15.85 -1.62
N VAL A 11 16.16 16.79 -0.75
CA VAL A 11 15.27 17.31 0.30
C VAL A 11 14.43 18.43 -0.31
N GLY A 12 13.16 18.14 -0.60
CA GLY A 12 12.15 19.15 -0.90
C GLY A 12 11.61 19.81 0.38
N SER A 13 10.70 20.78 0.23
CA SER A 13 10.01 21.46 1.35
C SER A 13 9.14 20.52 2.22
N ASN A 14 8.89 19.29 1.74
CA ASN A 14 8.26 18.18 2.47
C ASN A 14 9.13 16.90 2.34
N GLY A 15 10.41 17.03 2.70
CA GLY A 15 11.42 16.00 2.53
C GLY A 15 11.53 15.02 3.70
N LEU A 16 12.24 13.92 3.48
CA LEU A 16 12.58 12.97 4.54
C LEU A 16 13.75 13.48 5.38
N ARG A 17 13.86 12.98 6.61
CA ARG A 17 15.06 13.13 7.43
C ARG A 17 16.27 12.56 6.69
N VAL A 18 17.24 13.43 6.40
CA VAL A 18 18.38 13.12 5.52
C VAL A 18 19.21 11.95 6.02
N ASP A 19 19.55 11.95 7.30
CA ASP A 19 20.35 10.91 7.96
C ASP A 19 19.72 9.52 7.82
N LEU A 20 18.42 9.43 8.08
CA LEU A 20 17.66 8.17 7.99
C LEU A 20 17.50 7.72 6.54
N ALA A 21 17.14 8.64 5.66
CA ALA A 21 16.90 8.31 4.26
C ALA A 21 18.21 7.87 3.57
N GLN A 22 19.34 8.51 3.87
CA GLN A 22 20.68 8.08 3.40
C GLN A 22 21.06 6.70 3.94
N THR A 23 20.77 6.44 5.22
CA THR A 23 21.01 5.12 5.83
C THR A 23 20.23 4.03 5.11
N ILE A 24 18.95 4.27 4.81
CA ILE A 24 18.11 3.34 4.04
C ILE A 24 18.64 3.16 2.62
N ALA A 25 19.00 4.26 1.94
CA ALA A 25 19.55 4.21 0.58
C ALA A 25 20.85 3.38 0.52
N ALA A 26 21.71 3.48 1.54
CA ALA A 26 22.95 2.71 1.63
C ALA A 26 22.72 1.18 1.71
N LEU A 27 21.55 0.73 2.17
CA LEU A 27 21.17 -0.69 2.14
C LEU A 27 20.90 -1.20 0.72
N ARG A 28 20.71 -0.30 -0.26
CA ARG A 28 20.31 -0.58 -1.65
C ARG A 28 19.07 -1.50 -1.72
N PRO A 29 17.96 -1.13 -1.07
CA PRO A 29 16.75 -1.92 -1.09
C PRO A 29 16.24 -2.08 -2.52
N ARG A 30 15.81 -3.28 -2.90
CA ARG A 30 15.24 -3.51 -4.24
C ARG A 30 13.82 -2.98 -4.37
N PHE A 31 13.10 -2.89 -3.25
CA PHE A 31 11.75 -2.38 -3.18
C PHE A 31 11.48 -1.77 -1.80
N VAL A 32 10.46 -0.92 -1.72
CA VAL A 32 9.92 -0.37 -0.47
C VAL A 32 8.42 -0.61 -0.43
N CYS A 33 7.95 -1.26 0.63
CA CYS A 33 6.52 -1.50 0.89
C CYS A 33 5.95 -0.39 1.78
N PHE A 34 4.83 0.24 1.40
CA PHE A 34 4.26 1.40 2.10
C PHE A 34 2.75 1.60 1.84
N PRO A 35 2.02 2.41 2.64
CA PRO A 35 2.38 2.83 3.98
C PRO A 35 2.41 1.64 4.95
N GLY A 36 1.78 0.52 4.55
CA GLY A 36 2.09 -0.82 5.03
C GLY A 36 1.82 -1.11 6.50
N GLY A 37 1.55 -2.40 6.76
CA GLY A 37 1.02 -2.86 8.02
C GLY A 37 -0.45 -2.50 8.22
N CYS A 38 -0.95 -2.76 9.42
CA CYS A 38 -2.34 -2.51 9.84
C CYS A 38 -2.85 -1.10 9.52
N VAL A 39 -1.98 -0.12 9.32
CA VAL A 39 -2.35 1.25 8.97
C VAL A 39 -3.17 1.32 7.68
N ALA A 40 -2.88 0.48 6.67
CA ALA A 40 -3.49 0.58 5.34
C ALA A 40 -5.01 0.33 5.35
N HIS A 41 -5.47 -0.45 6.32
CA HIS A 41 -6.87 -0.87 6.48
C HIS A 41 -7.49 -0.37 7.79
N GLY A 42 -6.84 0.57 8.47
CA GLY A 42 -7.46 1.48 9.44
C GLY A 42 -7.92 0.86 10.77
N PHE A 43 -8.39 1.74 11.65
CA PHE A 43 -9.10 1.38 12.88
C PHE A 43 -10.62 1.47 12.64
N GLY A 44 -11.15 0.53 11.86
CA GLY A 44 -12.49 0.63 11.28
C GLY A 44 -12.49 1.26 9.89
N LEU A 45 -13.66 1.29 9.23
CA LEU A 45 -13.78 1.75 7.83
C LEU A 45 -13.57 3.25 7.66
N ASP A 46 -14.09 4.07 8.57
CA ASP A 46 -13.99 5.55 8.52
C ASP A 46 -12.55 6.04 8.53
N ASN A 47 -11.66 5.24 9.14
CA ASN A 47 -10.26 5.52 9.37
C ASN A 47 -9.32 4.73 8.44
N ALA A 48 -9.85 4.07 7.40
CA ALA A 48 -9.01 3.42 6.41
C ALA A 48 -8.08 4.43 5.71
N TYR A 49 -6.85 4.03 5.41
CA TYR A 49 -5.84 4.92 4.84
C TYR A 49 -6.14 5.18 3.35
N ARG A 50 -6.85 6.27 3.07
CA ARG A 50 -7.19 6.68 1.70
C ARG A 50 -6.07 7.52 1.11
N TRP A 51 -5.33 6.95 0.15
CA TRP A 51 -4.14 7.56 -0.44
C TRP A 51 -4.36 8.97 -1.03
N PRO A 52 -5.51 9.33 -1.64
CA PRO A 52 -5.69 10.67 -2.20
C PRO A 52 -5.65 11.77 -1.15
N ARG A 53 -6.05 11.46 0.10
CA ARG A 53 -6.01 12.40 1.25
C ARG A 53 -4.59 12.78 1.65
N THR A 54 -3.59 12.07 1.12
CA THR A 54 -2.17 12.30 1.39
C THR A 54 -1.46 13.12 0.32
N LEU A 55 -2.20 13.61 -0.68
CA LEU A 55 -1.67 14.45 -1.75
C LEU A 55 -1.93 15.94 -1.49
N GLY A 56 -1.32 16.80 -2.31
CA GLY A 56 -1.55 18.24 -2.25
C GLY A 56 -0.79 18.95 -1.14
N ALA A 57 -1.20 20.19 -0.85
CA ALA A 57 -0.54 21.04 0.11
C ALA A 57 -0.78 20.55 1.54
N LEU A 58 0.22 20.70 2.41
CA LEU A 58 0.19 20.13 3.77
C LEU A 58 -0.98 20.64 4.61
N GLN A 59 -1.34 21.92 4.46
CA GLN A 59 -2.44 22.53 5.21
C GLN A 59 -3.82 21.96 4.85
N ASP A 60 -3.95 21.32 3.67
CA ASP A 60 -5.21 20.72 3.20
C ASP A 60 -5.31 19.24 3.61
N ARG A 61 -4.21 18.62 4.06
CA ARG A 61 -4.19 17.22 4.51
C ARG A 61 -4.73 17.14 5.94
N ARG A 62 -5.95 16.60 6.08
CA ARG A 62 -6.60 16.41 7.39
C ARG A 62 -5.90 15.27 8.16
N PRO A 63 -5.31 15.53 9.34
CA PRO A 63 -4.72 14.48 10.16
C PRO A 63 -5.77 13.47 10.63
N ASP A 64 -5.37 12.24 10.87
CA ASP A 64 -6.26 11.17 11.34
C ASP A 64 -5.60 10.32 12.44
N PHE A 65 -6.41 9.68 13.29
CA PHE A 65 -5.89 8.71 14.25
C PHE A 65 -5.47 7.43 13.51
N ASN A 66 -4.65 6.56 14.11
CA ASN A 66 -4.39 5.26 13.52
C ASN A 66 -4.37 4.15 14.58
N ILE A 67 -4.44 2.91 14.11
CA ILE A 67 -4.53 1.69 14.91
C ILE A 67 -3.42 1.51 15.97
N TRP A 68 -2.31 2.22 15.86
CA TRP A 68 -1.19 2.18 16.79
C TRP A 68 -1.27 3.22 17.92
N GLY A 69 -2.39 3.92 18.09
CA GLY A 69 -2.61 4.78 19.26
C GLY A 69 -2.12 6.23 19.11
N TYR A 70 -1.80 6.67 17.90
CA TYR A 70 -1.31 8.04 17.64
C TYR A 70 -1.91 8.65 16.37
N HIS A 71 -1.77 9.97 16.22
CA HIS A 71 -2.23 10.69 15.03
C HIS A 71 -1.19 10.71 13.91
N GLN A 72 -1.66 10.57 12.68
CA GLN A 72 -0.86 10.73 11.46
C GLN A 72 -1.24 12.05 10.80
N SER A 73 -0.24 12.88 10.50
CA SER A 73 -0.45 14.17 9.83
C SER A 73 -0.69 14.05 8.32
N PHE A 74 -0.44 12.86 7.74
CA PHE A 74 -0.30 12.63 6.30
C PHE A 74 0.76 13.53 5.62
N GLY A 75 1.72 14.07 6.39
CA GLY A 75 2.87 14.78 5.83
C GLY A 75 3.77 13.85 4.99
N LEU A 76 3.96 12.61 5.44
CA LEU A 76 4.55 11.53 4.64
C LEU A 76 3.43 10.74 3.95
N GLY A 77 3.09 11.15 2.73
CA GLY A 77 2.06 10.56 1.90
C GLY A 77 2.59 9.67 0.78
N TYR A 78 1.68 9.23 -0.09
CA TYR A 78 2.02 8.35 -1.21
C TYR A 78 3.00 8.98 -2.20
N LEU A 79 2.82 10.26 -2.55
CA LEU A 79 3.75 10.97 -3.44
C LEU A 79 5.15 11.05 -2.84
N GLU A 80 5.27 11.29 -1.54
CA GLU A 80 6.56 11.33 -0.86
C GLU A 80 7.24 9.95 -0.85
N TYR A 81 6.49 8.85 -0.66
CA TYR A 81 7.03 7.49 -0.78
C TYR A 81 7.46 7.15 -2.21
N PHE A 82 6.66 7.49 -3.22
CA PHE A 82 7.01 7.26 -4.62
C PHE A 82 8.28 8.02 -5.02
N ARG A 83 8.38 9.30 -4.65
CA ARG A 83 9.59 10.11 -4.86
C ARG A 83 10.81 9.52 -4.16
N PHE A 84 10.64 8.99 -2.95
CA PHE A 84 11.74 8.35 -2.24
C PHE A 84 12.22 7.09 -2.97
N CYS A 85 11.29 6.25 -3.42
CA CYS A 85 11.59 5.06 -4.21
C CYS A 85 12.37 5.41 -5.49
N ASP A 86 11.90 6.43 -6.22
CA ASP A 86 12.53 6.95 -7.44
C ASP A 86 13.98 7.43 -7.16
N GLN A 87 14.20 8.18 -6.08
CA GLN A 87 15.53 8.70 -5.72
C GLN A 87 16.54 7.62 -5.30
N ILE A 88 16.08 6.49 -4.73
CA ILE A 88 16.96 5.39 -4.29
C ILE A 88 16.96 4.21 -5.27
N GLU A 89 16.32 4.37 -6.44
CA GLU A 89 16.17 3.33 -7.45
C GLU A 89 15.51 2.04 -6.91
N ALA A 90 14.61 2.18 -5.94
CA ALA A 90 13.83 1.08 -5.39
C ALA A 90 12.47 0.97 -6.09
N THR A 91 11.98 -0.26 -6.26
CA THR A 91 10.63 -0.47 -6.78
C THR A 91 9.57 -0.13 -5.73
N PRO A 92 8.58 0.73 -6.03
CA PRO A 92 7.50 0.99 -5.08
C PRO A 92 6.56 -0.23 -4.98
N LEU A 93 6.14 -0.54 -3.74
CA LEU A 93 5.09 -1.51 -3.43
C LEU A 93 4.05 -0.85 -2.50
N PRO A 94 3.12 -0.06 -3.05
CA PRO A 94 2.02 0.50 -2.28
C PRO A 94 1.05 -0.60 -1.80
N VAL A 95 0.45 -0.38 -0.64
CA VAL A 95 -0.52 -1.26 0.03
C VAL A 95 -1.84 -0.51 0.23
N LEU A 96 -2.91 -0.99 -0.38
CA LEU A 96 -4.28 -0.54 -0.12
C LEU A 96 -5.06 -1.61 0.63
N ALA A 97 -6.11 -1.22 1.36
CA ALA A 97 -7.02 -2.18 1.98
C ALA A 97 -7.65 -3.09 0.92
N ALA A 98 -7.96 -4.35 1.28
CA ALA A 98 -8.63 -5.27 0.36
C ALA A 98 -10.17 -5.07 0.33
N GLY A 99 -10.64 -3.86 0.65
CA GLY A 99 -12.07 -3.59 0.83
C GLY A 99 -12.63 -3.98 2.20
N VAL A 100 -11.77 -4.31 3.16
CA VAL A 100 -12.11 -4.58 4.56
C VAL A 100 -11.19 -3.81 5.49
N CYS A 101 -11.67 -3.48 6.70
CA CYS A 101 -10.85 -2.85 7.74
C CYS A 101 -10.08 -3.88 8.58
N CYS A 102 -9.12 -3.40 9.37
CA CYS A 102 -8.29 -4.27 10.19
C CYS A 102 -9.10 -5.02 11.25
N GLN A 103 -8.92 -6.34 11.33
CA GLN A 103 -9.55 -7.23 12.31
C GLN A 103 -9.19 -6.90 13.77
N ASN A 104 -8.13 -6.14 14.01
CA ASN A 104 -7.74 -5.69 15.34
C ASN A 104 -8.55 -4.46 15.82
N PHE A 105 -9.43 -3.92 14.98
CA PHE A 105 -10.47 -2.99 15.40
C PHE A 105 -11.41 -3.68 16.41
N PRO A 106 -11.84 -3.02 17.51
CA PRO A 106 -12.73 -3.64 18.49
C PRO A 106 -14.06 -4.17 17.94
N GLY A 107 -14.56 -3.59 16.83
CA GLY A 107 -15.75 -4.09 16.12
C GLY A 107 -15.50 -5.33 15.24
N GLY A 108 -14.24 -5.75 15.09
CA GLY A 108 -13.83 -6.81 14.17
C GLY A 108 -13.62 -6.31 12.75
N ALA A 109 -13.33 -7.23 11.82
CA ALA A 109 -13.18 -6.88 10.42
C ALA A 109 -14.54 -6.58 9.79
N GLU A 110 -14.67 -5.40 9.22
CA GLU A 110 -15.86 -4.93 8.50
C GLU A 110 -15.51 -4.68 7.03
N ALA A 111 -16.44 -4.98 6.13
CA ALA A 111 -16.27 -4.74 4.71
C ALA A 111 -16.89 -3.39 4.31
N ILE A 112 -16.25 -2.69 3.38
CA ILE A 112 -16.82 -1.50 2.75
C ILE A 112 -18.23 -1.87 2.23
N PRO A 113 -19.27 -1.06 2.51
CA PRO A 113 -20.63 -1.33 2.04
C PRO A 113 -20.68 -1.47 0.52
N ASP A 114 -21.56 -2.34 0.02
CA ASP A 114 -21.69 -2.58 -1.43
C ASP A 114 -21.93 -1.29 -2.23
N ALA A 115 -22.73 -0.37 -1.68
CA ALA A 115 -23.06 0.91 -2.31
C ALA A 115 -21.85 1.84 -2.49
N GLU A 116 -20.78 1.65 -1.70
CA GLU A 116 -19.55 2.46 -1.74
C GLU A 116 -18.40 1.72 -2.45
N PHE A 117 -18.59 0.43 -2.76
CA PHE A 117 -17.48 -0.41 -3.19
C PHE A 117 -16.98 -0.09 -4.60
N ASP A 118 -17.87 0.37 -5.48
CA ASP A 118 -17.49 0.78 -6.83
C ASP A 118 -16.65 2.07 -6.80
N GLU A 119 -16.96 3.00 -5.89
CA GLU A 119 -16.12 4.18 -5.65
C GLU A 119 -14.75 3.79 -5.10
N TYR A 120 -14.70 2.84 -4.16
CA TYR A 120 -13.43 2.34 -3.65
C TYR A 120 -12.61 1.62 -4.73
N THR A 121 -13.26 0.85 -5.61
CA THR A 121 -12.62 0.21 -6.76
C THR A 121 -12.02 1.25 -7.70
N ALA A 122 -12.74 2.35 -7.96
CA ALA A 122 -12.22 3.47 -8.75
C ALA A 122 -11.02 4.14 -8.07
N GLU A 123 -11.01 4.29 -6.74
CA GLU A 123 -9.86 4.82 -5.99
C GLU A 123 -8.62 3.92 -6.10
N VAL A 124 -8.79 2.59 -6.12
CA VAL A 124 -7.70 1.63 -6.33
C VAL A 124 -7.10 1.78 -7.73
N LEU A 125 -7.94 1.87 -8.76
CA LEU A 125 -7.51 2.06 -10.15
C LEU A 125 -6.85 3.45 -10.33
N ALA A 126 -7.37 4.47 -9.66
CA ALA A 126 -6.83 5.81 -9.64
C ALA A 126 -5.39 5.87 -9.10
N LEU A 127 -5.01 5.02 -8.14
CA LEU A 127 -3.62 4.95 -7.68
C LEU A 127 -2.69 4.46 -8.81
N ILE A 128 -3.15 3.48 -9.59
CA ILE A 128 -2.38 2.95 -10.72
C ILE A 128 -2.25 4.02 -11.81
N GLU A 129 -3.34 4.73 -12.15
CA GLU A 129 -3.30 5.86 -13.09
C GLU A 129 -2.42 6.99 -12.56
N PHE A 130 -2.48 7.31 -11.27
CA PHE A 130 -1.59 8.28 -10.64
C PHE A 130 -0.13 7.90 -10.80
N ALA A 131 0.20 6.61 -10.67
CA ALA A 131 1.58 6.15 -10.76
C ALA A 131 2.07 5.99 -12.20
N ASN A 132 1.22 5.56 -13.13
CA ASN A 132 1.62 5.13 -14.48
C ASN A 132 1.06 6.00 -15.62
N GLY A 133 -0.06 6.68 -15.39
CA GLY A 133 -0.77 7.46 -16.41
C GLY A 133 0.03 8.65 -16.94
N GLY A 134 -0.23 9.02 -18.18
CA GLY A 134 0.33 10.21 -18.82
C GLY A 134 -0.25 11.51 -18.24
N PRO A 135 0.38 12.66 -18.50
CA PRO A 135 -0.11 13.96 -18.02
C PRO A 135 -1.44 14.41 -18.64
N ASP A 136 -1.97 13.66 -19.61
CA ASP A 136 -3.28 13.80 -20.25
C ASP A 136 -4.40 12.98 -19.58
N THR A 137 -4.04 12.12 -18.63
CA THR A 137 -5.00 11.35 -17.81
C THR A 137 -5.36 12.12 -16.54
N ALA A 138 -6.49 11.80 -15.89
CA ALA A 138 -6.95 12.56 -14.72
C ALA A 138 -5.92 12.52 -13.57
N TRP A 139 -5.48 11.32 -13.18
CA TRP A 139 -4.53 11.17 -12.08
C TRP A 139 -3.07 11.36 -12.50
N GLY A 140 -2.71 11.11 -13.76
CA GLY A 140 -1.39 11.45 -14.27
C GLY A 140 -1.17 12.97 -14.40
N ALA A 141 -2.20 13.73 -14.83
CA ALA A 141 -2.20 15.19 -14.77
C ALA A 141 -2.02 15.68 -13.34
N ARG A 142 -2.75 15.08 -12.38
CA ARG A 142 -2.61 15.42 -10.97
C ARG A 142 -1.20 15.15 -10.44
N ARG A 143 -0.56 14.05 -10.82
CA ARG A 143 0.85 13.77 -10.49
C ARG A 143 1.78 14.85 -11.05
N ALA A 144 1.57 15.25 -12.31
CA ALA A 144 2.34 16.29 -12.97
C ALA A 144 2.19 17.67 -12.28
N GLU A 145 0.97 18.08 -11.93
CA GLU A 145 0.68 19.30 -11.16
C GLU A 145 1.41 19.34 -9.82
N LEU A 146 1.53 18.17 -9.17
CA LEU A 146 2.24 18.03 -7.91
C LEU A 146 3.77 18.02 -8.06
N GLY A 147 4.27 18.22 -9.29
CA GLY A 147 5.69 18.38 -9.61
C GLY A 147 6.42 17.07 -9.85
N HIS A 148 5.76 16.06 -10.41
CA HIS A 148 6.39 14.82 -10.90
C HIS A 148 5.66 14.35 -12.18
N PRO A 149 5.97 14.93 -13.36
CA PRO A 149 5.25 14.61 -14.60
C PRO A 149 5.58 13.20 -15.14
N GLU A 150 6.76 12.67 -14.84
CA GLU A 150 7.17 11.34 -15.28
C GLU A 150 6.40 10.22 -14.54
N PRO A 151 6.03 9.11 -15.20
CA PRO A 151 5.48 7.95 -14.51
C PRO A 151 6.47 7.31 -13.53
N PHE A 152 5.97 6.78 -12.40
CA PHE A 152 6.78 6.02 -11.43
C PHE A 152 7.04 4.56 -11.85
N GLY A 153 6.35 4.06 -12.88
CA GLY A 153 6.53 2.69 -13.36
C GLY A 153 6.12 1.63 -12.33
N LEU A 154 4.95 1.81 -11.72
CA LEU A 154 4.36 0.87 -10.76
C LEU A 154 4.18 -0.51 -11.41
N ARG A 155 4.80 -1.53 -10.82
CA ARG A 155 4.72 -2.94 -11.25
C ARG A 155 3.98 -3.83 -10.28
N TYR A 156 3.90 -3.44 -9.02
CA TYR A 156 3.31 -4.24 -7.95
C TYR A 156 2.35 -3.41 -7.12
N LEU A 157 1.19 -3.96 -6.81
CA LEU A 157 0.19 -3.38 -5.92
C LEU A 157 -0.22 -4.43 -4.90
N ALA A 158 -0.08 -4.12 -3.61
CA ALA A 158 -0.60 -4.97 -2.56
C ALA A 158 -2.05 -4.57 -2.23
N LEU A 159 -2.93 -5.57 -2.18
CA LEU A 159 -4.31 -5.43 -1.71
C LEU A 159 -4.51 -6.29 -0.46
N GLY A 160 -4.68 -5.61 0.67
CA GLY A 160 -4.79 -6.20 2.00
C GLY A 160 -3.47 -6.25 2.76
N ASN A 161 -3.59 -6.54 4.06
CA ASN A 161 -2.49 -6.80 4.97
C ASN A 161 -2.95 -7.74 6.08
N GLU A 162 -2.38 -8.95 6.15
CA GLU A 162 -2.63 -9.92 7.22
C GLU A 162 -4.12 -10.18 7.55
N ASP A 163 -5.02 -9.86 6.61
CA ASP A 163 -6.47 -9.88 6.83
C ASP A 163 -6.94 -11.25 7.31
N GLU A 164 -7.95 -11.23 8.18
CA GLU A 164 -8.73 -12.43 8.38
C GLU A 164 -9.46 -12.77 7.08
N ILE A 165 -9.28 -14.01 6.59
CA ILE A 165 -9.82 -14.45 5.30
C ILE A 165 -11.29 -14.85 5.48
N THR A 166 -12.14 -13.86 5.73
CA THR A 166 -13.60 -14.00 5.84
C THR A 166 -14.24 -14.11 4.45
N PRO A 167 -15.50 -14.58 4.35
CA PRO A 167 -16.24 -14.55 3.08
C PRO A 167 -16.34 -13.16 2.47
N ALA A 168 -16.51 -12.12 3.31
CA ALA A 168 -16.53 -10.74 2.86
C ALA A 168 -15.17 -10.31 2.29
N PHE A 169 -14.06 -10.62 2.97
CA PHE A 169 -12.72 -10.36 2.41
C PHE A 169 -12.53 -11.04 1.05
N GLN A 170 -12.92 -12.32 0.93
CA GLN A 170 -12.74 -13.09 -0.31
C GLN A 170 -13.51 -12.46 -1.47
N GLU A 171 -14.76 -12.06 -1.24
CA GLU A 171 -15.59 -11.39 -2.24
C GLU A 171 -15.02 -10.03 -2.64
N ARG A 172 -14.62 -9.20 -1.66
CA ARG A 172 -14.09 -7.85 -1.89
C ARG A 172 -12.76 -7.91 -2.63
N PHE A 173 -11.85 -8.77 -2.19
CA PHE A 173 -10.57 -9.00 -2.87
C PHE A 173 -10.78 -9.52 -4.30
N ALA A 174 -11.71 -10.45 -4.52
CA ALA A 174 -11.96 -10.99 -5.85
C ALA A 174 -12.43 -9.90 -6.83
N ARG A 175 -13.32 -8.99 -6.40
CA ARG A 175 -13.77 -7.86 -7.23
C ARG A 175 -12.64 -6.89 -7.54
N LEU A 176 -11.86 -6.48 -6.55
CA LEU A 176 -10.71 -5.58 -6.77
C LEU A 176 -9.66 -6.23 -7.68
N PHE A 177 -9.33 -7.50 -7.44
CA PHE A 177 -8.39 -8.25 -8.25
C PHE A 177 -8.86 -8.35 -9.70
N ALA A 178 -10.15 -8.64 -9.93
CA ALA A 178 -10.73 -8.70 -11.27
C ALA A 178 -10.66 -7.33 -11.96
N ALA A 179 -11.02 -6.25 -11.26
CA ALA A 179 -10.97 -4.89 -11.81
C ALA A 179 -9.54 -4.46 -12.20
N VAL A 180 -8.55 -4.74 -11.34
CA VAL A 180 -7.14 -4.45 -11.64
C VAL A 180 -6.65 -5.32 -12.79
N ARG A 181 -7.02 -6.61 -12.84
CA ARG A 181 -6.61 -7.51 -13.91
C ARG A 181 -7.18 -7.11 -15.28
N ASP A 182 -8.42 -6.61 -15.30
CA ASP A 182 -9.10 -6.14 -16.51
C ASP A 182 -8.47 -4.86 -17.05
N ARG A 183 -8.22 -3.87 -16.18
CA ARG A 183 -7.77 -2.53 -16.59
C ARG A 183 -6.26 -2.36 -16.65
N HIS A 184 -5.53 -3.08 -15.80
CA HIS A 184 -4.08 -2.96 -15.63
C HIS A 184 -3.42 -4.34 -15.53
N PRO A 185 -3.52 -5.19 -16.58
CA PRO A 185 -2.94 -6.52 -16.57
C PRO A 185 -1.40 -6.52 -16.39
N GLU A 186 -0.74 -5.40 -16.67
CA GLU A 186 0.69 -5.17 -16.45
C GLU A 186 1.08 -5.07 -14.97
N VAL A 187 0.13 -4.77 -14.08
CA VAL A 187 0.36 -4.67 -12.63
C VAL A 187 0.18 -6.03 -11.97
N THR A 188 1.19 -6.46 -11.22
CA THR A 188 1.12 -7.67 -10.40
C THR A 188 0.45 -7.36 -9.06
N VAL A 189 -0.76 -7.87 -8.86
CA VAL A 189 -1.45 -7.79 -7.57
C VAL A 189 -0.85 -8.80 -6.58
N ILE A 190 -0.47 -8.32 -5.40
CA ILE A 190 0.00 -9.14 -4.27
C ILE A 190 -1.11 -9.17 -3.22
N GLY A 191 -1.67 -10.35 -2.97
CA GLY A 191 -2.66 -10.58 -1.92
C GLY A 191 -2.04 -11.08 -0.62
N THR A 192 -2.89 -11.19 0.41
CA THR A 192 -2.54 -11.80 1.70
C THR A 192 -3.18 -13.19 1.86
N VAL A 193 -2.58 -14.04 2.70
CA VAL A 193 -3.14 -15.34 3.12
C VAL A 193 -3.65 -15.32 4.56
N GLY A 194 -3.65 -14.14 5.18
CA GLY A 194 -4.02 -13.90 6.57
C GLY A 194 -3.00 -14.42 7.59
N SER A 195 -3.10 -13.91 8.82
CA SER A 195 -2.20 -14.28 9.93
C SER A 195 -2.31 -15.77 10.35
N SER A 196 -3.46 -16.41 10.07
CA SER A 196 -3.73 -17.83 10.31
C SER A 196 -3.24 -18.76 9.21
N GLY A 197 -3.14 -18.28 7.96
CA GLY A 197 -2.76 -19.11 6.80
C GLY A 197 -1.34 -19.67 6.90
N ILE A 198 -0.43 -18.93 7.53
CA ILE A 198 0.95 -19.37 7.83
C ILE A 198 0.93 -20.51 8.86
N ARG A 199 0.13 -20.39 9.92
CA ARG A 199 0.04 -21.42 10.98
C ARG A 199 -0.58 -22.71 10.48
N HIS A 200 -1.64 -22.63 9.68
CA HIS A 200 -2.32 -23.81 9.17
C HIS A 200 -1.47 -24.61 8.17
N ARG A 201 -0.77 -23.94 7.24
CA ARG A 201 0.12 -24.63 6.28
C ARG A 201 1.37 -25.22 6.94
N LEU A 202 1.93 -24.54 7.95
CA LEU A 202 3.06 -25.07 8.72
C LEU A 202 2.64 -26.28 9.55
N ARG A 203 1.48 -26.21 10.22
CA ARG A 203 0.90 -27.32 10.98
C ARG A 203 0.59 -28.52 10.08
N ALA A 204 -0.06 -28.31 8.93
CA ALA A 204 -0.33 -29.37 7.96
C ALA A 204 0.95 -30.05 7.44
N ARG A 205 2.02 -29.28 7.17
CA ARG A 205 3.34 -29.81 6.79
C ARG A 205 4.02 -30.59 7.91
N LEU A 206 3.91 -30.14 9.16
CA LEU A 206 4.46 -30.83 10.33
C LEU A 206 3.70 -32.13 10.61
N GLU A 207 2.38 -32.12 10.52
CA GLU A 207 1.53 -33.31 10.70
C GLU A 207 1.73 -34.33 9.55
N ALA A 208 1.93 -33.88 8.31
CA ALA A 208 2.28 -34.76 7.20
C ALA A 208 3.66 -35.42 7.39
N ARG A 209 4.66 -34.67 7.87
CA ARG A 209 5.99 -35.20 8.21
C ARG A 209 5.96 -36.17 9.40
N ALA A 210 5.10 -35.93 10.39
CA ALA A 210 4.92 -36.84 11.52
C ALA A 210 4.30 -38.17 11.09
N ARG A 211 3.26 -38.12 10.24
CA ARG A 211 2.63 -39.32 9.66
C ARG A 211 3.57 -40.15 8.80
N ALA A 212 4.41 -39.50 7.99
CA ALA A 212 5.40 -40.20 7.17
C ALA A 212 6.49 -40.92 8.00
N ARG A 213 6.78 -40.46 9.22
CA ARG A 213 7.73 -41.13 10.14
C ARG A 213 7.10 -42.26 10.95
N SER A 214 5.78 -42.27 11.12
CA SER A 214 5.07 -43.35 11.83
C SER A 214 4.78 -44.57 10.95
N THR A 215 4.80 -44.41 9.62
CA THR A 215 4.58 -45.49 8.65
C THR A 215 5.87 -46.25 8.26
N ASP A 216 7.01 -45.87 8.83
CA ASP A 216 8.35 -46.43 8.57
C ASP A 216 8.88 -47.25 9.77
N ARG A 217 7.95 -47.75 10.61
CA ARG A 217 8.16 -48.69 11.73
C ARG A 217 7.17 -49.84 11.58
#